data_AF-K0V1F5-F1
#
_entry.id   AF-K0V1F5-F1
#
_cell.length_a   1.000
_cell.length_b   1.000
_cell.length_c   1.000
_cell.angle_alpha   90.00
_cell.angle_beta   90.00
_cell.angle_gamma   90.00
#
_symmetry.space_group_name_H-M   'P 1'
#
loop_
_entity.id
_entity.type
_entity.pdbx_description
1 polymer ?
#
loop_
_entity_poly.entity_id
_entity_poly.type
_entity_poly.pdbx_seq_one_letter_code
_entity_poly.pdbx_strand_id
1 'polypeptide(L)'
;MFASAMVLLTSVPAPTAAADPEIHADPQSLDEFAITSEVPTLAELDAQIRLLVATPAPDWVKAAQLEGGSRAVVVPKMIYRVGFFRSPKGSSMVTGPETHDVDRHTAVINASRQGAPTVQVVAEWRRIDGRWVLASKSLCNGIKTIGLPIPCNFE
;
A
#
# COMPACT_ATOMS: atom_id res chain seq x y z
N MET A 1 -22.22 37.83 63.58
CA MET A 1 -22.48 36.45 63.13
C MET A 1 -22.73 36.49 61.64
N PHE A 2 -22.14 35.55 60.91
CA PHE A 2 -21.67 35.67 59.52
C PHE A 2 -22.78 35.69 58.44
N ALA A 3 -22.62 36.55 57.44
CA ALA A 3 -23.37 36.54 56.19
C ALA A 3 -22.66 35.62 55.17
N SER A 4 -23.34 34.60 54.66
CA SER A 4 -22.83 33.72 53.60
C SER A 4 -23.40 34.13 52.24
N ALA A 5 -22.52 34.54 51.33
CA ALA A 5 -22.83 34.79 49.93
C ALA A 5 -22.67 33.49 49.13
N MET A 6 -23.72 33.06 48.44
CA MET A 6 -23.67 31.96 47.46
C MET A 6 -23.16 32.50 46.12
N VAL A 7 -22.02 31.98 45.65
CA VAL A 7 -21.47 32.24 44.33
C VAL A 7 -22.08 31.24 43.34
N LEU A 8 -22.81 31.75 42.36
CA LEU A 8 -23.30 31.00 41.20
C LEU A 8 -22.14 30.79 40.20
N LEU A 9 -21.72 29.54 40.02
CA LEU A 9 -20.78 29.14 38.97
C LEU A 9 -21.55 28.89 37.67
N THR A 10 -21.37 29.77 36.68
CA THR A 10 -21.86 29.60 35.32
C THR A 10 -20.89 28.71 34.52
N SER A 11 -21.38 27.58 34.02
CA SER A 11 -20.65 26.67 33.14
C SER A 11 -20.63 27.20 31.71
N VAL A 12 -19.43 27.41 31.14
CA VAL A 12 -19.20 27.77 29.74
C VAL A 12 -19.22 26.49 28.88
N PRO A 13 -19.93 26.43 27.75
CA PRO A 13 -19.85 25.28 26.84
C PRO A 13 -18.56 25.35 26.00
N ALA A 14 -17.81 24.24 25.97
CA ALA A 14 -16.63 24.08 25.12
C ALA A 14 -17.03 23.89 23.64
N PRO A 15 -16.24 24.38 22.68
CA PRO A 15 -16.50 24.20 21.26
C PRO A 15 -16.30 22.74 20.86
N THR A 16 -17.31 22.17 20.18
CA THR A 16 -17.26 20.86 19.55
C THR A 16 -16.15 20.85 18.50
N ALA A 17 -15.07 20.12 18.79
CA ALA A 17 -14.06 19.82 17.79
C ALA A 17 -14.71 19.00 16.68
N ALA A 18 -14.72 19.54 15.47
CA ALA A 18 -15.08 18.81 14.27
C ALA A 18 -14.12 17.63 14.13
N ALA A 19 -14.67 16.42 14.10
CA ALA A 19 -13.92 15.21 13.81
C ALA A 19 -13.39 15.30 12.37
N ASP A 20 -12.08 15.35 12.23
CA ASP A 20 -11.35 15.10 10.99
C ASP A 20 -11.68 13.66 10.54
N PRO A 21 -11.85 13.37 9.23
CA PRO A 21 -12.06 12.00 8.79
C PRO A 21 -10.82 11.16 9.12
N GLU A 22 -10.95 10.29 10.12
CA GLU A 22 -9.95 9.28 10.46
C GLU A 22 -9.57 8.52 9.19
N ILE A 23 -8.30 8.62 8.80
CA ILE A 23 -7.67 7.72 7.83
C ILE A 23 -7.72 6.32 8.46
N HIS A 24 -8.73 5.53 8.07
CA HIS A 24 -8.83 4.12 8.44
C HIS A 24 -7.83 3.31 7.62
N ALA A 25 -6.54 3.55 7.84
CA ALA A 25 -5.54 2.52 7.59
C ALA A 25 -5.62 1.55 8.78
N ASP A 26 -6.64 0.69 8.77
CA ASP A 26 -6.69 -0.48 9.65
C ASP A 26 -5.32 -1.18 9.54
N PRO A 27 -4.63 -1.52 10.64
CA PRO A 27 -3.44 -2.36 10.57
C PRO A 27 -3.86 -3.73 10.06
N GLN A 28 -4.01 -3.84 8.74
CA GLN A 28 -4.43 -5.06 8.06
C GLN A 28 -3.49 -6.15 8.53
N SER A 29 -4.07 -7.15 9.21
CA SER A 29 -3.35 -8.37 9.53
C SER A 29 -2.70 -8.85 8.24
N LEU A 30 -1.50 -9.44 8.34
CA LEU A 30 -0.82 -10.00 7.16
C LEU A 30 -1.67 -11.09 6.46
N ASP A 31 -2.79 -11.48 7.06
CA ASP A 31 -3.76 -12.45 6.58
C ASP A 31 -4.92 -11.80 5.80
N GLU A 32 -5.32 -10.55 6.04
CA GLU A 32 -6.56 -9.98 5.44
C GLU A 32 -6.38 -8.64 4.70
N PHE A 33 -5.24 -8.45 4.01
CA PHE A 33 -4.99 -7.22 3.26
C PHE A 33 -5.89 -7.07 2.01
N ALA A 34 -6.55 -5.92 1.86
CA ALA A 34 -7.31 -5.55 0.66
C ALA A 34 -7.47 -4.02 0.56
N ILE A 35 -7.26 -3.46 -0.63
CA ILE A 35 -7.61 -2.06 -0.91
C ILE A 35 -8.98 -2.05 -1.60
N THR A 36 -9.99 -1.52 -0.90
CA THR A 36 -11.39 -1.47 -1.37
C THR A 36 -11.92 -0.05 -1.55
N SER A 37 -11.09 0.96 -1.28
CA SER A 37 -11.40 2.37 -1.50
C SER A 37 -11.77 2.62 -2.96
N GLU A 38 -12.69 3.57 -3.19
CA GLU A 38 -13.14 3.94 -4.53
C GLU A 38 -11.96 4.49 -5.36
N VAL A 39 -11.19 5.38 -4.73
CA VAL A 39 -9.93 5.91 -5.24
C VAL A 39 -8.84 5.48 -4.24
N PRO A 40 -7.89 4.62 -4.64
CA PRO A 40 -6.83 4.18 -3.75
C PRO A 40 -5.85 5.33 -3.51
N THR A 41 -5.37 5.44 -2.28
CA THR A 41 -4.35 6.42 -1.88
C THR A 41 -2.94 5.87 -2.12
N LEU A 42 -1.96 6.74 -2.36
CA LEU A 42 -0.54 6.34 -2.41
C LEU A 42 -0.10 5.50 -1.20
N ALA A 43 -0.62 5.78 0.00
CA ALA A 43 -0.28 5.03 1.21
C ALA A 43 -0.83 3.59 1.19
N GLU A 44 -2.05 3.38 0.71
CA GLU A 44 -2.62 2.05 0.52
C GLU A 44 -1.85 1.26 -0.54
N LEU A 45 -1.53 1.89 -1.68
CA LEU A 45 -0.73 1.29 -2.74
C LEU A 45 0.66 0.92 -2.23
N ASP A 46 1.29 1.79 -1.45
CA ASP A 46 2.58 1.54 -0.83
C ASP A 46 2.53 0.35 0.15
N ALA A 47 1.50 0.29 0.99
CA ALA A 47 1.29 -0.83 1.90
C ALA A 47 1.14 -2.17 1.14
N GLN A 48 0.42 -2.17 0.01
CA GLN A 48 0.30 -3.37 -0.84
C GLN A 48 1.65 -3.79 -1.43
N ILE A 49 2.45 -2.85 -1.95
CA ILE A 49 3.78 -3.17 -2.47
C ILE A 49 4.69 -3.71 -1.35
N ARG A 50 4.69 -3.10 -0.16
CA ARG A 50 5.45 -3.62 0.99
C ARG A 50 5.00 -5.03 1.37
N LEU A 51 3.69 -5.29 1.42
CA LEU A 51 3.14 -6.63 1.67
C LEU A 51 3.62 -7.64 0.62
N LEU A 52 3.70 -7.24 -0.66
CA LEU A 52 4.20 -8.11 -1.72
C LEU A 52 5.71 -8.39 -1.57
N VAL A 53 6.55 -7.37 -1.40
CA VAL A 53 8.01 -7.55 -1.57
C VAL A 53 8.83 -7.55 -0.27
N ALA A 54 8.31 -7.01 0.82
CA ALA A 54 9.05 -6.77 2.06
C ALA A 54 8.55 -7.62 3.25
N THR A 55 7.41 -8.31 3.15
CA THR A 55 6.87 -9.14 4.24
C THR A 55 6.83 -10.63 3.87
N PRO A 56 6.84 -11.53 4.88
CA PRO A 56 6.64 -12.96 4.69
C PRO A 56 5.15 -13.36 4.58
N ALA A 57 4.27 -12.47 4.12
CA ALA A 57 2.82 -12.75 4.02
C ALA A 57 2.54 -14.09 3.31
N PRO A 58 1.50 -14.84 3.70
CA PRO A 58 1.13 -16.10 3.06
C PRO A 58 0.90 -15.95 1.55
N ASP A 59 1.16 -17.02 0.80
CA ASP A 59 1.03 -17.03 -0.68
C ASP A 59 -0.37 -16.63 -1.14
N TRP A 60 -1.42 -17.06 -0.43
CA TRP A 60 -2.81 -16.73 -0.77
C TRP A 60 -3.13 -15.24 -0.57
N VAL A 61 -2.52 -14.59 0.42
CA VAL A 61 -2.65 -13.15 0.63
C VAL A 61 -1.96 -12.38 -0.49
N LYS A 62 -0.75 -12.80 -0.86
CA LYS A 62 -0.02 -12.20 -1.99
C LYS A 62 -0.77 -12.43 -3.30
N ALA A 63 -1.35 -13.62 -3.51
CA ALA A 63 -2.16 -13.93 -4.69
C ALA A 63 -3.35 -12.98 -4.81
N ALA A 64 -4.04 -12.68 -3.71
CA ALA A 64 -5.18 -11.76 -3.70
C ALA A 64 -4.83 -10.31 -4.05
N GLN A 65 -3.55 -9.93 -4.08
CA GLN A 65 -3.09 -8.59 -4.50
C GLN A 65 -2.60 -8.52 -5.95
N LEU A 66 -2.61 -9.64 -6.67
CA LEU A 66 -2.00 -9.75 -7.99
C LEU A 66 -3.07 -10.15 -9.01
N GLU A 67 -3.12 -9.45 -10.14
CA GLU A 67 -4.02 -9.80 -11.24
C GLU A 67 -3.81 -11.25 -11.71
N GLY A 68 -2.56 -11.70 -11.82
CA GLY A 68 -2.22 -13.10 -12.16
C GLY A 68 -2.39 -14.11 -11.01
N GLY A 69 -2.98 -13.70 -9.89
CA GLY A 69 -3.29 -14.55 -8.74
C GLY A 69 -2.11 -15.42 -8.29
N SER A 70 -2.39 -16.71 -8.06
CA SER A 70 -1.39 -17.69 -7.59
C SER A 70 -0.20 -17.88 -8.55
N ARG A 71 -0.40 -17.71 -9.86
CA ARG A 71 0.67 -17.87 -10.87
C ARG A 71 1.73 -16.76 -10.75
N ALA A 72 1.31 -15.57 -10.32
CA ALA A 72 2.17 -14.40 -10.18
C ALA A 72 2.94 -14.36 -8.84
N VAL A 73 2.53 -15.13 -7.83
CA VAL A 73 3.12 -15.11 -6.47
C VAL A 73 4.62 -15.46 -6.44
N VAL A 74 5.13 -16.18 -7.43
CA VAL A 74 6.56 -16.50 -7.54
C VAL A 74 7.44 -15.24 -7.56
N VAL A 75 6.97 -14.15 -8.17
CA VAL A 75 7.72 -12.90 -8.32
C VAL A 75 7.96 -12.21 -6.97
N PRO A 76 6.94 -11.82 -6.18
CA PRO A 76 7.16 -11.22 -4.87
C PRO A 76 7.92 -12.14 -3.92
N LYS A 77 7.73 -13.47 -3.99
CA LYS A 77 8.50 -14.42 -3.17
C LYS A 77 9.99 -14.38 -3.49
N MET A 78 10.34 -14.32 -4.77
CA MET A 78 11.73 -14.21 -5.19
C MET A 78 12.35 -12.89 -4.75
N ILE A 79 11.65 -11.78 -4.93
CA ILE A 79 12.11 -10.46 -4.47
C ILE A 79 12.33 -10.44 -2.96
N TYR A 80 11.35 -10.96 -2.20
CA TYR A 80 11.46 -11.08 -0.74
C TYR A 80 12.67 -11.93 -0.36
N ARG A 81 12.84 -13.11 -0.97
CA ARG A 81 13.95 -14.05 -0.67
C ARG A 81 15.32 -13.44 -0.95
N VAL A 82 15.48 -12.75 -2.09
CA VAL A 82 16.73 -12.04 -2.44
C VAL A 82 16.96 -10.85 -1.50
N GLY A 83 15.89 -10.32 -0.89
CA GLY A 83 15.98 -9.20 0.05
C GLY A 83 16.25 -7.87 -0.64
N PHE A 84 15.94 -7.77 -1.94
CA PHE A 84 16.32 -6.64 -2.79
C PHE A 84 15.78 -5.30 -2.28
N PHE A 85 14.57 -5.30 -1.70
CA PHE A 85 13.89 -4.10 -1.17
C PHE A 85 13.66 -4.14 0.34
N ARG A 86 14.41 -4.98 1.08
CA ARG A 86 14.27 -5.06 2.53
C ARG A 86 15.30 -4.19 3.25
N SER A 87 14.83 -3.52 4.31
CA SER A 87 15.69 -2.86 5.27
C SER A 87 16.75 -3.82 5.83
N PRO A 88 17.96 -3.33 6.14
CA PRO A 88 18.42 -1.94 5.99
C PRO A 88 19.01 -1.61 4.61
N LYS A 89 19.11 -2.59 3.71
CA LYS A 89 19.88 -2.47 2.45
C LYS A 89 19.03 -2.10 1.24
N GLY A 90 17.71 -2.06 1.36
CA GLY A 90 16.83 -1.60 0.30
C GLY A 90 15.47 -1.15 0.83
N SER A 91 14.72 -0.48 -0.04
CA SER A 91 13.37 -0.02 0.25
C SER A 91 12.55 0.10 -1.04
N SER A 92 11.23 0.08 -0.89
CA SER A 92 10.28 0.46 -1.94
C SER A 92 9.33 1.51 -1.40
N MET A 93 9.01 2.52 -2.20
CA MET A 93 8.04 3.56 -1.87
C MET A 93 7.19 3.92 -3.08
N VAL A 94 5.87 3.85 -2.93
CA VAL A 94 4.93 4.36 -3.94
C VAL A 94 4.76 5.86 -3.78
N THR A 95 4.93 6.60 -4.88
CA THR A 95 4.77 8.05 -4.95
C THR A 95 3.96 8.43 -6.18
N GLY A 96 3.61 9.72 -6.28
CA GLY A 96 3.06 10.29 -7.51
C GLY A 96 4.11 10.49 -8.61
N PRO A 97 3.70 11.05 -9.77
CA PRO A 97 2.32 11.40 -10.10
C PRO A 97 1.42 10.16 -10.16
N GLU A 98 0.16 10.33 -9.75
CA GLU A 98 -0.85 9.28 -9.83
C GLU A 98 -1.99 9.69 -10.77
N THR A 99 -2.61 8.71 -11.41
CA THR A 99 -3.80 8.91 -12.25
C THR A 99 -4.87 7.93 -11.82
N HIS A 100 -6.12 8.34 -11.92
CA HIS A 100 -7.25 7.49 -11.57
C HIS A 100 -8.33 7.51 -12.67
N ASP A 101 -8.73 6.32 -13.07
CA ASP A 101 -9.92 5.99 -13.86
C ASP A 101 -10.78 4.98 -13.07
N VAL A 102 -12.00 4.69 -13.54
CA VAL A 102 -12.98 3.84 -12.86
C VAL A 102 -12.43 2.48 -12.39
N ASP A 103 -11.71 1.78 -13.26
CA ASP A 103 -11.18 0.43 -13.02
C ASP A 103 -9.65 0.37 -13.07
N ARG A 104 -8.99 1.53 -13.15
CA ARG A 104 -7.54 1.63 -13.36
C ARG A 104 -6.95 2.77 -12.55
N HIS A 105 -5.86 2.50 -11.87
CA HIS A 105 -5.09 3.52 -11.17
C HIS A 105 -3.61 3.37 -11.50
N THR A 106 -2.87 4.46 -11.69
CA THR A 106 -1.42 4.40 -11.92
C THR A 106 -0.66 5.25 -10.92
N ALA A 107 0.52 4.81 -10.52
CA ALA A 107 1.43 5.54 -9.63
C ALA A 107 2.88 5.08 -9.87
N VAL A 108 3.85 5.74 -9.24
CA VAL A 108 5.28 5.45 -9.42
C VAL A 108 5.83 4.68 -8.22
N ILE A 109 6.41 3.51 -8.47
CA ILE A 109 7.18 2.76 -7.46
C ILE A 109 8.64 3.19 -7.55
N ASN A 110 9.18 3.72 -6.45
CA ASN A 110 10.58 4.04 -6.28
C ASN A 110 11.25 2.92 -5.48
N ALA A 111 12.21 2.25 -6.09
CA ALA A 111 12.81 1.04 -5.58
C ALA A 111 14.31 1.29 -5.40
N SER A 112 14.80 1.28 -4.16
CA SER A 112 16.19 1.60 -3.83
C SER A 112 16.91 0.39 -3.23
N ARG A 113 18.22 0.28 -3.51
CA ARG A 113 19.11 -0.69 -2.86
C ARG A 113 20.50 -0.12 -2.69
N GLN A 114 21.19 -0.50 -1.62
CA GLN A 114 22.56 -0.08 -1.35
C GLN A 114 23.49 -0.50 -2.50
N GLY A 115 24.31 0.44 -2.98
CA GLY A 115 25.28 0.19 -4.04
C GLY A 115 24.68 0.13 -5.45
N ALA A 116 23.43 0.55 -5.65
CA ALA A 116 22.86 0.74 -6.99
C ALA A 116 21.95 1.98 -7.05
N PRO A 117 21.70 2.53 -8.24
CA PRO A 117 20.74 3.62 -8.42
C PRO A 117 19.33 3.21 -7.99
N THR A 118 18.56 4.18 -7.50
CA THR A 118 17.11 4.04 -7.34
C THR A 118 16.48 3.84 -8.71
N VAL A 119 15.57 2.88 -8.78
CA VAL A 119 14.85 2.55 -10.01
C VAL A 119 13.40 2.98 -9.87
N GLN A 120 12.84 3.53 -10.95
CA GLN A 120 11.45 3.98 -11.00
C GLN A 120 10.64 3.08 -11.93
N VAL A 121 9.49 2.64 -11.46
CA VAL A 121 8.55 1.82 -12.23
C VAL A 121 7.19 2.49 -12.19
N VAL A 122 6.68 2.89 -13.35
CA VAL A 122 5.26 3.26 -13.46
C VAL A 122 4.45 1.96 -13.36
N ALA A 123 3.64 1.89 -12.31
CA ALA A 123 2.81 0.75 -12.00
C ALA A 123 1.33 1.09 -12.21
N GLU A 124 0.56 0.07 -12.53
CA GLU A 124 -0.86 0.09 -12.80
C GLU A 124 -1.52 -0.90 -11.85
N TRP A 125 -2.61 -0.45 -11.26
CA TRP A 125 -3.52 -1.23 -10.44
C TRP A 125 -4.84 -1.33 -11.18
N ARG A 126 -5.46 -2.50 -11.10
CA ARG A 126 -6.76 -2.79 -11.68
C ARG A 126 -7.77 -3.07 -10.60
N ARG A 127 -9.00 -2.58 -10.79
CA ARG A 127 -10.09 -2.89 -9.88
C ARG A 127 -10.81 -4.15 -10.36
N ILE A 128 -10.70 -5.22 -9.59
CA ILE A 128 -11.31 -6.53 -9.87
C ILE A 128 -12.12 -6.93 -8.64
N ASP A 129 -13.41 -7.22 -8.83
CA ASP A 129 -14.34 -7.62 -7.76
C ASP A 129 -14.32 -6.66 -6.55
N GLY A 130 -14.27 -5.35 -6.83
CA GLY A 130 -14.25 -4.31 -5.80
C GLY A 130 -12.90 -4.10 -5.11
N ARG A 131 -11.84 -4.80 -5.53
CA ARG A 131 -10.49 -4.73 -4.93
C ARG A 131 -9.47 -4.21 -5.94
N TRP A 132 -8.51 -3.43 -5.47
CA TRP A 132 -7.37 -3.02 -6.29
C TRP A 132 -6.26 -4.07 -6.23
N VAL A 133 -5.87 -4.60 -7.38
CA VAL A 133 -4.77 -5.55 -7.54
C VAL A 133 -3.71 -4.98 -8.46
N LEU A 134 -2.45 -5.32 -8.21
CA LEU A 134 -1.35 -4.93 -9.09
C LEU A 134 -1.48 -5.64 -10.44
N ALA A 135 -1.47 -4.87 -11.53
CA ALA A 135 -1.64 -5.40 -12.87
C ALA A 135 -0.46 -6.31 -13.26
N SER A 136 -0.75 -7.41 -13.96
CA SER A 136 0.23 -8.36 -14.49
C SER A 136 1.25 -7.67 -15.39
N LYS A 137 0.83 -6.67 -16.17
CA LYS A 137 1.72 -5.84 -16.99
C LYS A 137 2.74 -5.08 -16.13
N SER A 138 2.32 -4.51 -15.01
CA SER A 138 3.20 -3.76 -14.10
C SER A 138 4.13 -4.66 -13.32
N LEU A 139 3.66 -5.83 -12.88
CA LEU A 139 4.51 -6.86 -12.30
C LEU A 139 5.62 -7.26 -13.29
N CYS A 140 5.26 -7.48 -14.55
CA CYS A 140 6.19 -7.78 -15.63
C CYS A 140 7.18 -6.67 -15.95
N ASN A 141 6.72 -5.42 -15.96
CA ASN A 141 7.60 -4.27 -16.10
C ASN A 141 8.62 -4.23 -14.95
N GLY A 142 8.16 -4.46 -13.72
CA GLY A 142 9.01 -4.57 -12.54
C GLY A 142 10.11 -5.62 -12.71
N ILE A 143 9.75 -6.87 -13.09
CA ILE A 143 10.70 -7.98 -13.34
C ILE A 143 11.79 -7.57 -14.33
N LYS A 144 11.39 -7.01 -15.48
CA LYS A 144 12.33 -6.57 -16.53
C LYS A 144 13.27 -5.50 -16.03
N THR A 145 12.71 -4.50 -15.35
CA THR A 145 13.44 -3.34 -14.84
C THR A 145 14.50 -3.73 -13.80
N ILE A 146 14.24 -4.74 -12.97
CA ILE A 146 15.21 -5.23 -11.97
C ILE A 146 16.06 -6.41 -12.46
N GLY A 147 15.84 -6.89 -13.67
CA GLY A 147 16.62 -7.97 -14.30
C GLY A 147 16.38 -9.36 -13.73
N LEU A 148 15.18 -9.65 -13.22
CA LEU A 148 14.86 -11.01 -12.76
C LEU A 148 14.62 -11.96 -13.95
N PRO A 149 15.20 -13.17 -13.96
CA PRO A 149 15.03 -14.15 -15.02
C PRO A 149 13.71 -14.93 -14.84
N ILE A 150 12.57 -14.21 -14.73
CA ILE A 150 11.24 -14.80 -14.55
C ILE A 150 10.41 -14.50 -15.81
N PRO A 151 9.85 -15.53 -16.48
CA PRO A 151 8.99 -15.31 -17.63
C PRO A 151 7.69 -14.60 -17.22
N CYS A 152 7.17 -13.81 -18.17
CA CYS A 152 5.97 -13.01 -18.00
C CYS A 152 4.75 -13.73 -18.56
N ASN A 153 4.30 -14.77 -17.86
CA ASN A 153 3.21 -15.64 -18.28
C ASN A 153 2.24 -15.92 -17.11
N PHE A 154 1.62 -14.84 -16.61
CA PHE A 154 0.75 -14.87 -15.42
C PHE A 154 -0.76 -14.90 -15.75
N GLU A 155 -1.12 -14.92 -17.03
CA GLU A 155 -2.48 -15.18 -17.51
C GLU A 155 -2.93 -16.61 -17.17
#